data_AF-D8G6G8-F1
#
_entry.id   AF-D8G6G8-F1
#
_cell.length_a   1.000
_cell.length_b   1.000
_cell.length_c   1.000
_cell.angle_alpha   90.00
_cell.angle_beta   90.00
_cell.angle_gamma   90.00
#
_symmetry.space_group_name_H-M   'P 1'
#
loop_
_entity.id
_entity.type
_entity.pdbx_description
1 polymer ?
#
loop_
_entity_poly.entity_id
_entity_poly.type
_entity_poly.pdbx_seq_one_letter_code
_entity_poly.pdbx_strand_id
1 'polypeptide(L)' 'MNLISKIVQNALATGYLTLEAEENLRHLLQMTKYGLEDFEAFITLQAEVIEGRVKQEARELLLLNIATDQS' A
#
# COMPACT_ATOMS: atom_id res chain seq x y z
N MET A 1 4.35 -17.74 5.07
CA MET A 1 4.71 -16.33 4.87
C MET A 1 4.35 -15.95 3.45
N ASN A 2 3.18 -15.34 3.30
CA ASN A 2 2.59 -15.03 2.00
C ASN A 2 3.20 -13.75 1.42
N LEU A 3 3.09 -13.58 0.09
CA LEU A 3 3.75 -12.49 -0.63
C LEU A 3 3.20 -11.11 -0.22
N ILE A 4 1.89 -11.01 0.07
CA ILE A 4 1.23 -9.79 0.55
C ILE A 4 1.80 -9.38 1.92
N SER A 5 1.86 -10.31 2.88
CA SER A 5 2.46 -10.04 4.19
C SER A 5 3.90 -9.53 4.10
N LYS A 6 4.71 -10.04 3.15
CA LYS A 6 6.06 -9.52 2.91
C LYS A 6 6.08 -8.08 2.44
N ILE A 7 5.22 -7.74 1.47
CA ILE A 7 5.13 -6.38 0.93
C ILE A 7 4.66 -5.40 2.01
N VAL A 8 3.62 -5.79 2.76
CA VAL A 8 3.08 -5.01 3.88
C VAL A 8 4.16 -4.76 4.94
N GLN A 9 4.84 -5.82 5.41
CA GLN A 9 5.88 -5.68 6.43
C GLN A 9 7.04 -4.82 5.95
N ASN A 10 7.43 -4.93 4.69
CA ASN A 10 8.46 -4.07 4.12
C ASN A 10 8.01 -2.60 4.09
N ALA A 11 6.78 -2.31 3.66
CA ALA A 11 6.22 -0.96 3.64
C ALA A 11 6.07 -0.37 5.05
N LEU A 12 5.72 -1.18 6.04
CA LEU A 12 5.67 -0.79 7.45
C LEU A 12 7.07 -0.50 8.00
N ALA A 13 8.07 -1.32 7.65
CA ALA A 13 9.45 -1.13 8.09
C ALA A 13 10.10 0.11 7.46
N THR A 14 9.81 0.40 6.19
CA THR A 14 10.32 1.58 5.48
C THR A 14 9.49 2.83 5.76
N GLY A 15 8.24 2.68 6.22
CA GLY A 15 7.27 3.77 6.29
C GLY A 15 6.86 4.29 4.91
N TYR A 16 7.09 3.51 3.84
CA TYR A 16 6.84 3.94 2.46
C TYR A 16 6.30 2.79 1.61
N LEU A 17 5.14 3.03 0.99
CA LEU A 17 4.50 2.15 0.03
C LEU A 17 4.63 2.76 -1.37
N THR A 18 5.40 2.08 -2.22
CA THR A 18 5.56 2.45 -3.64
C THR A 18 4.34 2.02 -4.45
N LEU A 19 4.13 2.65 -5.60
CA LEU A 19 3.10 2.26 -6.56
C LEU A 19 3.25 0.80 -6.98
N GLU A 20 4.48 0.36 -7.26
CA GLU A 20 4.76 -1.04 -7.64
C GLU A 20 4.36 -2.03 -6.54
N ALA A 21 4.63 -1.70 -5.28
CA ALA A 21 4.26 -2.54 -4.14
C ALA A 21 2.73 -2.62 -3.99
N GLU A 22 2.04 -1.49 -4.17
CA GLU A 22 0.58 -1.40 -4.11
C GLU A 22 -0.09 -2.16 -5.27
N GLU A 23 0.41 -2.00 -6.49
CA GLU A 23 -0.06 -2.71 -7.69
C GLU A 23 0.07 -4.23 -7.50
N ASN A 24 1.24 -4.69 -7.03
CA ASN A 24 1.47 -6.09 -6.69
C ASN A 24 0.49 -6.59 -5.61
N LEU A 25 0.29 -5.82 -4.55
CA LEU A 25 -0.69 -6.10 -3.50
C LEU A 25 -2.10 -6.26 -4.08
N ARG A 26 -2.52 -5.33 -4.93
CA ARG A 26 -3.83 -5.33 -5.59
C ARG A 26 -4.01 -6.54 -6.51
N HIS A 27 -2.99 -6.90 -7.28
CA HIS A 27 -2.99 -8.11 -8.10
C HIS A 27 -3.13 -9.38 -7.26
N LEU A 28 -2.39 -9.47 -6.15
CA LEU A 28 -2.44 -10.62 -5.25
C LEU A 28 -3.79 -10.73 -4.53
N LEU A 29 -4.38 -9.60 -4.13
CA LEU A 29 -5.73 -9.52 -3.55
C LEU A 29 -6.83 -9.84 -4.57
N GLN A 30 -6.59 -9.69 -5.87
CA GLN A 30 -7.54 -10.11 -6.90
C GLN A 30 -7.53 -11.62 -7.13
N MET A 31 -6.43 -12.31 -6.80
CA MET A 31 -6.39 -13.76 -6.88
C MET A 31 -7.33 -14.34 -5.81
N THR A 32 -8.32 -15.14 -6.21
CA THR A 32 -9.43 -15.63 -5.36
C THR A 32 -9.03 -16.51 -4.15
N LYS A 33 -7.73 -16.62 -3.85
CA LYS A 33 -7.14 -17.40 -2.77
C LYS A 33 -6.12 -16.60 -1.93
N TYR A 34 -6.33 -15.30 -1.69
CA TYR A 34 -5.58 -14.64 -0.63
C TYR A 34 -6.11 -15.12 0.74
N GLY A 35 -5.19 -15.46 1.65
CA GLY A 35 -5.55 -16.00 2.96
C GLY A 35 -6.08 -14.91 3.88
N LEU A 36 -6.64 -15.33 5.03
CA LEU A 36 -7.04 -14.41 6.10
C LEU A 36 -5.84 -13.55 6.57
N GLU A 37 -4.64 -14.15 6.65
CA GLU A 37 -3.39 -13.44 6.99
C GLU A 37 -3.06 -12.31 6.01
N ASP A 38 -3.37 -12.48 4.72
CA ASP A 38 -3.13 -11.45 3.71
C ASP A 38 -4.11 -10.29 3.85
N PHE A 39 -5.36 -10.60 4.21
CA PHE A 39 -6.38 -9.61 4.50
C PHE A 39 -6.05 -8.80 5.76
N GLU A 40 -5.65 -9.47 6.86
CA GLU A 40 -5.25 -8.79 8.09
C GLU A 40 -4.01 -7.90 7.89
N ALA A 41 -3.02 -8.37 7.14
CA ALA A 41 -1.85 -7.58 6.77
C ALA A 41 -2.26 -6.33 5.97
N PHE A 42 -3.17 -6.49 5.01
CA PHE A 42 -3.67 -5.37 4.22
C PHE A 42 -4.43 -4.34 5.09
N ILE A 43 -5.32 -4.79 5.98
CA ILE A 43 -6.04 -3.88 6.89
C ILE A 43 -5.07 -3.13 7.80
N THR A 44 -4.04 -3.79 8.31
CA THR A 44 -2.99 -3.16 9.11
C THR A 44 -2.27 -2.07 8.32
N LEU A 45 -1.87 -2.36 7.07
CA LEU A 45 -1.24 -1.38 6.19
C LEU A 45 -2.14 -0.16 5.95
N GLN A 46 -3.43 -0.38 5.72
CA GLN A 46 -4.39 0.72 5.53
C GLN A 46 -4.50 1.61 6.77
N ALA A 47 -4.55 1.02 7.97
CA ALA A 47 -4.58 1.78 9.22
C ALA A 47 -3.33 2.65 9.37
N GLU A 48 -2.15 2.09 9.10
CA GLU A 48 -0.86 2.78 9.22
C GLU A 48 -0.70 3.92 8.20
N VAL A 49 -1.27 3.76 7.01
CA VAL A 49 -1.37 4.83 6.01
C VAL A 49 -2.29 5.95 6.48
N ILE A 50 -3.45 5.61 7.05
CA ILE A 50 -4.42 6.59 7.57
C ILE A 50 -3.81 7.35 8.75
N GLU A 51 -3.07 6.67 9.63
CA GLU A 51 -2.34 7.27 10.74
C GLU A 51 -1.10 8.07 10.29
N GLY A 52 -0.75 8.02 9.00
CA GLY A 52 0.38 8.75 8.43
C GLY A 52 1.75 8.17 8.79
N ARG A 53 1.80 6.95 9.34
CA ARG A 53 3.04 6.21 9.60
C ARG A 53 3.65 5.63 8.33
N VAL A 54 2.79 5.31 7.35
CA VAL A 54 3.20 4.89 6.01
C VAL A 54 2.77 5.92 4.98
N LYS A 55 3.73 6.44 4.21
CA LYS A 55 3.45 7.28 3.04
C LYS A 55 3.19 6.42 1.82
N GLN A 56 2.23 6.83 1.00
CA GLN A 56 1.92 6.18 -0.27
C GLN A 56 2.36 7.07 -1.42
N GLU A 57 3.16 6.52 -2.33
CA GLU A 57 3.60 7.19 -3.55
C GLU A 57 2.40 7.62 -4.41
N ALA A 58 1.36 6.78 -4.51
CA ALA A 58 0.12 7.11 -5.21
C ALA A 58 -0.55 8.39 -4.69
N ARG A 59 -0.53 8.60 -3.37
CA ARG A 59 -1.13 9.78 -2.73
C ARG A 59 -0.27 11.02 -2.95
N GLU A 60 1.06 10.86 -2.93
CA GLU A 60 1.99 11.95 -3.25
C GLU A 60 1.84 12.39 -4.70
N LEU A 61 1.74 11.45 -5.64
CA LEU A 61 1.51 11.73 -7.06
C LEU A 61 0.16 12.39 -7.30
N LEU A 62 -0.91 11.94 -6.62
CA LEU A 62 -2.21 12.59 -6.70
C LEU A 62 -2.14 14.05 -6.25
N LEU A 63 -1.50 14.32 -5.11
CA LEU A 63 -1.33 15.68 -4.58
C LEU A 63 -0.47 16.54 -5.50
N LEU A 64 0.60 15.98 -6.08
CA LEU A 64 1.44 16.66 -7.05
C LEU A 64 0.66 17.03 -8.32
N ASN A 65 -0.14 16.10 -8.84
CA ASN A 65 -0.94 16.32 -10.06
C ASN A 65 -2.02 17.39 -9.85
N ILE A 66 -2.64 17.44 -8.67
CA ILE A 66 -3.62 18.48 -8.32
C ILE A 66 -2.95 19.85 -8.20
N ALA A 67 -1.71 19.92 -7.69
CA ALA A 67 -0.97 21.17 -7.57
C ALA A 67 -0.51 21.72 -8.93
N THR A 68 -0.24 20.85 -9.91
CA THR A 68 0.19 21.24 -11.26
C THR A 68 -0.95 21.69 -12.19
N ASP A 69 -2.20 21.36 -11.88
CA ASP A 69 -3.38 21.76 -12.68
C ASP A 69 -3.82 23.21 -12.40
N GLN A 70 -3.22 23.88 -11.41
CA GLN A 70 -3.53 25.27 -11.04
C GLN A 70 -2.56 26.32 -11.61
N SER A 71 -1.73 25.99 -12.62
CA SER A 71 -0.79 26.92 -13.27
C SER A 71 -1.19 27.29 -14.70
#